data_AF-A0A9X0LEM0-F1
#
_entry.id   AF-A0A9X0LEM0-F1
#
_cell.length_a   1.000
_cell.length_b   1.000
_cell.length_c   1.000
_cell.angle_alpha   90.00
_cell.angle_beta   90.00
_cell.angle_gamma   90.00
#
_symmetry.space_group_name_H-M   'P 1'
#
loop_
_entity.id
_entity.type
_entity.pdbx_description
1 polymer ?
#
loop_
_entity_poly.entity_id
_entity_poly.type
_entity_poly.pdbx_seq_one_letter_code
_entity_poly.pdbx_strand_id
1 'polypeptide(L)'
;MSVGEAERALPVAVSATAAGVPGQRAGEVDAATELEMARRWADEADRYAQQTEVLAQQPALLPTWSPMARAFAVYLAFAAVSVLIMLVMVLASGVGVVGGWTLFSWMCAGLPAASLIGGWLVLGRWGRPAVGAMTAPRYPVIGFLLCFLAVPLAYCGYLILIRTLR
;
A
#
# COMPACT_ATOMS: atom_id res chain seq x y z
N MET A 1 34.33 -28.95 -4.74
CA MET A 1 34.64 -29.08 -6.17
C MET A 1 34.36 -30.52 -6.56
N SER A 2 33.22 -30.79 -7.19
CA SER A 2 32.87 -32.08 -7.79
C SER A 2 31.73 -31.82 -8.77
N VAL A 3 32.04 -32.05 -10.05
CA VAL A 3 31.16 -32.08 -11.22
C VAL A 3 30.87 -33.55 -11.50
N GLY A 4 29.65 -33.89 -11.92
CA GLY A 4 29.29 -35.24 -12.37
C GLY A 4 27.95 -35.25 -13.09
N GLU A 5 27.99 -35.03 -14.41
CA GLU A 5 26.94 -35.28 -15.38
C GLU A 5 26.72 -36.77 -15.65
N ALA A 6 25.52 -37.09 -16.16
CA ALA A 6 25.13 -38.27 -16.95
C ALA A 6 25.15 -39.62 -16.18
N GLU A 7 24.17 -40.51 -16.32
CA GLU A 7 23.84 -41.14 -17.59
C GLU A 7 22.48 -41.85 -17.50
N ARG A 8 21.70 -41.70 -18.56
CA ARG A 8 20.39 -42.32 -18.79
C ARG A 8 20.55 -43.81 -19.07
N ALA A 9 19.84 -44.66 -18.33
CA ALA A 9 19.61 -46.05 -18.72
C ALA A 9 18.25 -46.20 -19.43
N LEU A 10 18.30 -46.48 -20.75
CA LEU A 10 17.29 -47.20 -21.55
C LEU A 10 17.27 -48.71 -21.12
N PRO A 11 16.39 -49.64 -21.59
CA PRO A 11 15.42 -49.58 -22.70
C PRO A 11 14.05 -50.28 -22.43
N VAL A 12 13.00 -49.98 -23.19
CA VAL A 12 12.01 -51.00 -23.59
C VAL A 12 11.54 -50.71 -25.02
N ALA A 13 11.96 -51.58 -25.94
CA ALA A 13 11.30 -51.75 -27.22
C ALA A 13 10.00 -52.54 -27.00
N VAL A 14 8.85 -51.97 -27.38
CA VAL A 14 7.64 -52.75 -27.63
C VAL A 14 7.44 -52.79 -29.14
N SER A 15 7.67 -53.99 -29.69
CA SER A 15 7.40 -54.35 -31.07
C SER A 15 5.94 -54.14 -31.44
N ALA A 16 5.73 -53.79 -32.71
CA ALA A 16 4.44 -53.65 -33.35
C ALA A 16 3.62 -54.96 -33.34
N THR A 17 2.33 -54.82 -33.00
CA THR A 17 1.27 -55.71 -33.46
C THR A 17 0.10 -54.86 -33.94
N ALA A 18 0.02 -54.70 -35.25
CA ALA A 18 -1.22 -54.30 -35.92
C ALA A 18 -2.19 -55.49 -35.87
N ALA A 19 -3.17 -55.45 -34.97
CA ALA A 19 -4.34 -56.32 -35.03
C ALA A 19 -5.47 -55.72 -34.18
N GLY A 20 -6.47 -55.17 -34.87
CA GLY A 20 -7.80 -54.91 -34.29
C GLY A 20 -7.90 -53.66 -33.44
N VAL A 21 -8.21 -52.52 -34.07
CA VAL A 21 -8.98 -51.47 -33.41
C VAL A 21 -10.46 -51.86 -33.59
N PRO A 22 -11.17 -52.38 -32.58
CA PRO A 22 -12.62 -52.34 -32.62
C PRO A 22 -13.03 -50.88 -32.40
N GLY A 23 -13.87 -50.38 -33.29
CA GLY A 23 -14.14 -48.96 -33.45
C GLY A 23 -14.49 -48.23 -32.15
N GLN A 24 -13.60 -47.33 -31.74
CA GLN A 24 -14.03 -46.15 -31.00
C GLN A 24 -14.69 -45.24 -32.05
N ARG A 25 -16.00 -45.39 -32.26
CA ARG A 25 -16.80 -44.23 -32.68
C ARG A 25 -16.73 -43.25 -31.52
N ALA A 26 -15.63 -42.49 -31.42
CA ALA A 26 -15.69 -41.17 -30.86
C ALA A 26 -16.72 -40.47 -31.76
N GLY A 27 -17.96 -40.35 -31.29
CA GLY A 27 -18.98 -39.58 -31.98
C GLY A 27 -18.32 -38.27 -32.38
N GLU A 28 -18.34 -37.98 -33.68
CA GLU A 28 -17.74 -36.82 -34.33
C GLU A 28 -17.91 -35.62 -33.40
N VAL A 29 -16.85 -35.32 -32.63
CA VAL A 29 -16.91 -34.24 -31.66
C VAL A 29 -16.90 -33.00 -32.52
N ASP A 30 -18.07 -32.39 -32.60
CA ASP A 30 -18.29 -31.22 -33.43
C ASP A 30 -17.29 -30.13 -33.01
N ALA A 31 -16.29 -29.90 -33.86
CA ALA A 31 -15.21 -28.95 -33.57
C ALA A 31 -15.77 -27.54 -33.32
N ALA A 32 -16.94 -27.21 -33.88
CA ALA A 32 -17.65 -25.98 -33.59
C ALA A 32 -18.13 -25.93 -32.13
N THR A 33 -18.66 -27.04 -31.61
CA THR A 33 -19.08 -27.17 -30.20
C THR A 33 -17.88 -27.04 -29.22
N GLU A 34 -16.72 -27.63 -29.53
CA GLU A 34 -15.52 -27.46 -28.68
C GLU A 34 -14.98 -26.02 -28.70
N LEU A 35 -14.97 -25.37 -29.86
CA LEU A 35 -14.57 -23.97 -29.99
C LEU A 35 -15.54 -23.04 -29.25
N GLU A 36 -16.84 -23.32 -29.27
CA GLU A 36 -17.83 -22.56 -28.50
C GLU A 36 -17.62 -22.71 -27.00
N MET A 37 -17.30 -23.91 -26.52
CA MET A 37 -16.92 -24.11 -25.12
C MET A 37 -15.66 -23.33 -24.76
N ALA A 38 -14.62 -23.41 -25.59
CA ALA A 38 -13.38 -22.65 -25.39
C ALA A 38 -13.62 -21.14 -25.36
N ARG A 39 -14.48 -20.61 -26.24
CA ARG A 39 -14.89 -19.19 -26.23
C ARG A 39 -15.61 -18.83 -24.95
N ARG A 40 -16.56 -19.64 -24.50
CA ARG A 40 -17.27 -19.39 -23.23
C ARG A 40 -16.30 -19.36 -22.04
N TRP A 41 -15.32 -20.26 -22.00
CA TRP A 41 -14.28 -20.25 -20.95
C TRP A 41 -13.38 -19.02 -21.03
N ALA A 42 -13.05 -18.55 -22.24
CA ALA A 42 -12.30 -17.32 -22.43
C ALA A 42 -13.09 -16.08 -21.97
N ASP A 43 -14.36 -15.97 -22.36
CA ASP A 43 -15.25 -14.87 -21.94
C ASP A 43 -15.45 -14.85 -20.42
N GLU A 44 -15.52 -16.02 -19.80
CA GLU A 44 -15.63 -16.19 -18.36
C GLU A 44 -14.33 -15.76 -17.64
N ALA A 45 -13.16 -16.12 -18.20
CA ALA A 45 -11.87 -15.67 -17.70
C ALA A 45 -11.68 -14.15 -17.83
N ASP A 46 -12.11 -13.56 -18.94
CA ASP A 46 -12.05 -12.11 -19.17
C ASP A 46 -12.96 -11.34 -18.21
N ARG A 47 -14.14 -11.88 -17.90
CA ARG A 47 -15.02 -11.33 -16.85
C ARG A 47 -14.34 -11.30 -15.49
N TYR A 48 -13.69 -12.40 -15.08
CA TYR A 48 -12.95 -12.43 -13.82
C TYR A 48 -11.75 -11.49 -13.84
N ALA A 49 -11.03 -11.40 -14.97
CA ALA A 49 -9.95 -10.44 -15.15
C ALA A 49 -10.43 -9.01 -14.94
N GLN A 50 -11.52 -8.59 -15.59
CA GLN A 50 -12.12 -7.26 -15.41
C GLN A 50 -12.54 -7.00 -13.96
N GLN A 51 -13.14 -7.98 -13.28
CA GLN A 51 -13.49 -7.83 -11.85
C GLN A 51 -12.25 -7.63 -10.98
N THR A 52 -11.17 -8.37 -11.25
CA THR A 52 -9.92 -8.22 -10.50
C THR A 52 -9.22 -6.90 -10.80
N GLU A 53 -9.28 -6.39 -12.02
CA GLU A 53 -8.73 -5.09 -12.39
C GLU A 53 -9.46 -3.94 -11.66
N VAL A 54 -10.79 -3.99 -11.57
CA VAL A 54 -11.58 -2.99 -10.84
C VAL A 54 -11.24 -2.97 -9.35
N LEU A 55 -10.99 -4.14 -8.73
CA LEU A 55 -10.55 -4.22 -7.34
C LEU A 55 -9.10 -3.77 -7.17
N ALA A 56 -8.22 -4.11 -8.11
CA ALA A 56 -6.80 -3.75 -8.08
C ALA A 56 -6.54 -2.25 -8.26
N GLN A 57 -7.48 -1.53 -8.87
CA GLN A 57 -7.44 -0.07 -9.02
C GLN A 57 -7.85 0.68 -7.74
N GLN A 58 -8.46 0.01 -6.75
CA GLN A 58 -8.85 0.67 -5.52
C GLN A 58 -7.66 0.84 -4.55
N PRO A 59 -7.45 2.04 -3.99
CA PRO A 59 -6.41 2.26 -2.99
C PRO A 59 -6.78 1.59 -1.67
N ALA A 60 -5.80 0.93 -1.03
CA ALA A 60 -6.01 0.19 0.23
C ALA A 60 -6.40 1.09 1.42
N LEU A 61 -5.91 2.34 1.45
CA LEU A 61 -6.23 3.30 2.50
C LEU A 61 -7.45 4.16 2.11
N LEU A 62 -8.55 4.05 2.87
CA LEU A 62 -9.79 4.82 2.70
C LEU A 62 -10.29 4.85 1.24
N PRO A 63 -10.76 3.71 0.70
CA PRO A 63 -11.06 3.55 -0.72
C PRO A 63 -12.21 4.46 -1.21
N THR A 64 -13.14 4.82 -0.33
CA THR A 64 -14.29 5.68 -0.65
C THR A 64 -14.01 7.18 -0.53
N TRP A 65 -12.83 7.57 -0.04
CA TRP A 65 -12.50 8.97 0.23
C TRP A 65 -11.72 9.59 -0.92
N SER A 66 -11.89 10.89 -1.13
CA SER A 66 -11.09 11.63 -2.11
C SER A 66 -9.60 11.59 -1.73
N PRO A 67 -8.67 11.60 -2.72
CA PRO A 67 -7.23 11.59 -2.45
C PRO A 67 -6.78 12.73 -1.52
N MET A 68 -7.42 13.89 -1.66
CA MET A 68 -7.16 15.06 -0.81
C MET A 68 -7.64 14.82 0.63
N ALA A 69 -8.87 14.36 0.84
CA ALA A 69 -9.40 14.10 2.18
C ALA A 69 -8.55 13.06 2.94
N ARG A 70 -8.10 12.02 2.23
CA ARG A 70 -7.18 11.02 2.78
C ARG A 70 -5.84 11.64 3.18
N ALA A 71 -5.24 12.47 2.34
CA ALA A 71 -3.98 13.12 2.64
C ALA A 71 -4.11 14.03 3.88
N PHE A 72 -5.18 14.82 3.96
CA PHE A 72 -5.50 15.63 5.14
C PHE A 72 -5.61 14.78 6.41
N ALA A 73 -6.39 13.70 6.38
CA ALA A 73 -6.59 12.84 7.54
C ALA A 73 -5.26 12.24 8.05
N VAL A 74 -4.42 11.74 7.13
CA VAL A 74 -3.13 11.15 7.49
C VAL A 74 -2.18 12.20 8.07
N TYR A 75 -1.98 13.33 7.40
CA TYR A 75 -1.08 14.38 7.90
C TYR A 75 -1.58 14.98 9.21
N LEU A 76 -2.89 15.17 9.38
CA LEU A 76 -3.46 15.68 10.62
C LEU A 76 -3.28 14.69 11.78
N ALA A 77 -3.43 13.38 11.54
CA ALA A 77 -3.18 12.36 12.56
C ALA A 77 -1.71 12.37 13.01
N PHE A 78 -0.76 12.43 12.08
CA PHE A 78 0.66 12.53 12.42
C PHE A 78 1.00 13.85 13.13
N ALA A 79 0.42 14.97 12.69
CA ALA A 79 0.58 16.26 13.35
C ALA A 79 0.03 16.24 14.79
N ALA A 80 -1.11 15.58 15.03
CA ALA A 80 -1.67 15.41 16.36
C ALA A 80 -0.74 14.61 17.28
N VAL A 81 -0.14 13.52 16.78
CA VAL A 81 0.87 12.75 17.54
C VAL A 81 2.08 13.63 17.88
N SER A 82 2.58 14.43 16.93
CA SER A 82 3.66 15.40 17.18
C SER A 82 3.29 16.43 18.24
N VAL A 83 2.05 16.93 18.25
CA VAL A 83 1.55 17.83 19.30
C VAL A 83 1.56 17.15 20.66
N LEU A 84 1.10 15.90 20.76
CA LEU A 84 1.15 15.14 22.02
C LEU A 84 2.58 14.97 22.52
N ILE A 85 3.51 14.62 21.64
CA ILE A 85 4.94 14.50 22.00
C ILE A 85 5.48 15.86 22.47
N MET A 86 5.16 16.96 21.78
CA MET A 86 5.55 18.30 22.19
C MET A 86 5.05 18.63 23.61
N LEU A 87 3.80 18.33 23.94
CA LEU A 87 3.25 18.56 25.28
C LEU A 87 4.01 17.76 26.34
N VAL A 88 4.33 16.50 26.06
CA VAL A 88 5.17 15.68 26.96
C VAL A 88 6.55 16.30 27.15
N MET A 89 7.18 16.80 26.09
CA MET A 89 8.47 17.48 26.18
C MET A 89 8.39 18.80 26.98
N VAL A 90 7.29 19.55 26.88
CA VAL A 90 7.06 20.76 27.69
C VAL A 90 7.00 20.40 29.18
N LEU A 91 6.25 19.35 29.53
CA LEU A 91 6.19 18.85 30.91
C LEU A 91 7.59 18.40 31.40
N ALA A 92 8.30 17.64 30.59
CA ALA A 92 9.66 17.17 30.88
C ALA A 92 10.65 18.34 31.04
N SER A 93 10.50 19.41 30.26
CA SER A 93 11.31 20.62 30.39
C SER A 93 11.02 21.36 31.69
N GLY A 94 9.75 21.43 32.10
CA GLY A 94 9.34 22.03 33.38
C GLY A 94 9.96 21.36 34.62
N VAL A 95 10.29 20.07 34.53
CA VAL A 95 10.99 19.31 35.60
C VAL A 95 12.50 19.16 35.35
N GLY A 96 13.06 19.87 34.35
CA GLY A 96 14.51 19.89 34.07
C GLY A 96 15.07 18.69 33.31
N VAL A 97 14.22 17.77 32.82
CA VAL A 97 14.66 16.59 32.05
C VAL A 97 15.03 16.93 30.61
N VAL A 98 14.38 17.94 30.01
CA VAL A 98 14.64 18.41 28.64
C VAL A 98 15.06 19.88 28.66
N GLY A 99 16.24 20.18 28.10
CA GLY A 99 16.72 21.56 27.98
C GLY A 99 15.87 22.39 27.00
N GLY A 100 15.75 23.69 27.25
CA GLY A 100 14.93 24.60 26.43
C GLY A 100 15.34 24.64 24.95
N TRP A 101 16.64 24.55 24.65
CA TRP A 101 17.13 24.48 23.26
C TRP A 101 16.73 23.19 22.55
N THR A 102 16.77 22.06 23.27
CA THR A 102 16.29 20.78 22.76
C THR A 102 14.80 20.85 22.48
N LEU A 103 14.01 21.40 23.41
CA LEU A 103 12.58 21.59 23.21
C LEU A 103 12.30 22.45 21.97
N PHE A 104 12.98 23.60 21.85
CA PHE A 104 12.78 24.53 20.74
C PHE A 104 13.12 23.91 19.38
N SER A 105 14.28 23.26 19.25
CA SER A 105 14.70 22.64 17.98
C SER A 105 13.77 21.50 17.55
N TRP A 106 13.32 20.66 18.48
CA TRP A 106 12.33 19.62 18.20
C TRP A 106 10.96 20.21 17.85
N MET A 107 10.53 21.27 18.52
CA MET A 107 9.25 21.91 18.25
C MET A 107 9.22 22.57 16.87
N CYS A 108 10.29 23.25 16.46
CA CYS A 108 10.33 24.02 15.21
C CYS A 108 10.66 23.16 13.97
N ALA A 109 11.47 22.11 14.13
CA ALA A 109 11.94 21.31 12.99
C ALA A 109 11.73 19.82 13.18
N GLY A 110 12.14 19.25 14.33
CA GLY A 110 12.17 17.79 14.51
C GLY A 110 10.79 17.14 14.40
N LEU A 111 9.82 17.58 15.19
CA LEU A 111 8.47 17.03 15.23
C LEU A 111 7.66 17.32 13.95
N PRO A 112 7.68 18.55 13.38
CA PRO A 112 7.06 18.80 12.09
C PRO A 112 7.66 17.97 10.95
N ALA A 113 8.99 17.82 10.90
CA ALA A 113 9.64 17.00 9.87
C ALA A 113 9.31 15.51 10.03
N ALA A 114 9.34 14.98 11.25
CA ALA A 114 9.01 13.58 11.52
C ALA A 114 7.56 13.24 11.15
N SER A 115 6.60 14.12 11.48
CA SER A 115 5.20 13.93 11.10
C SER A 115 4.98 14.01 9.59
N LEU A 116 5.65 14.95 8.91
CA LEU A 116 5.59 15.08 7.46
C LEU A 116 6.12 13.81 6.77
N ILE A 117 7.30 13.33 7.19
CA ILE A 117 7.92 12.12 6.64
C ILE A 117 7.04 10.89 6.92
N GLY A 118 6.53 10.76 8.15
CA GLY A 118 5.63 9.67 8.53
C GLY A 118 4.37 9.62 7.67
N GLY A 119 3.68 10.76 7.53
CA GLY A 119 2.50 10.87 6.68
C GLY A 119 2.80 10.61 5.20
N TRP A 120 3.94 11.11 4.70
CA TRP A 120 4.38 10.89 3.32
C TRP A 120 4.66 9.42 3.01
N LEU A 121 5.30 8.70 3.94
CA LEU A 121 5.57 7.27 3.82
C LEU A 121 4.27 6.45 3.86
N VAL A 122 3.35 6.78 4.76
CA VAL A 122 2.05 6.11 4.87
C VAL A 122 1.22 6.29 3.60
N LEU A 123 1.14 7.51 3.07
CA LEU A 123 0.46 7.80 1.80
C LEU A 123 1.16 7.12 0.61
N GLY A 124 2.49 7.06 0.62
CA GLY A 124 3.26 6.41 -0.44
C GLY A 124 3.09 4.89 -0.47
N ARG A 125 2.95 4.24 0.70
CA ARG A 125 2.82 2.79 0.82
C ARG A 125 1.39 2.30 0.68
N TRP A 126 0.43 2.95 1.34
CA TRP A 126 -0.96 2.50 1.40
C TRP A 126 -1.95 3.36 0.59
N GLY A 127 -1.55 4.54 0.13
CA GLY A 127 -2.38 5.42 -0.70
C GLY A 127 -2.27 5.18 -2.21
N ARG A 128 -1.41 4.25 -2.66
CA ARG A 128 -1.18 3.94 -4.09
C ARG A 128 -2.05 2.76 -4.55
N PRO A 129 -2.77 2.87 -5.68
CA PRO A 129 -3.41 1.73 -6.33
C PRO A 129 -2.39 0.65 -6.72
N ALA A 130 -2.78 -0.63 -6.66
CA ALA A 130 -1.86 -1.74 -6.93
C ALA A 130 -1.49 -1.85 -8.42
N VAL A 131 -2.41 -1.48 -9.32
CA VAL A 131 -2.23 -1.60 -10.78
C VAL A 131 -2.64 -0.30 -11.47
N GLY A 132 -1.87 0.13 -12.47
CA GLY A 132 -2.23 1.21 -13.41
C GLY A 132 -2.00 2.67 -12.97
N ALA A 133 -1.65 2.96 -11.72
CA ALA A 133 -1.57 4.35 -11.25
C ALA A 133 -0.18 4.98 -11.36
N MET A 134 -0.11 6.04 -12.19
CA MET A 134 0.79 7.18 -12.01
C MET A 134 0.79 7.60 -10.53
N THR A 135 1.95 7.96 -9.96
CA THR A 135 2.13 8.24 -8.53
C THR A 135 0.94 8.97 -7.89
N ALA A 136 0.27 8.32 -6.92
CA ALA A 136 -0.86 8.92 -6.21
C ALA A 136 -0.48 10.30 -5.65
N PRO A 137 -1.29 11.35 -5.85
CA PRO A 137 -0.95 12.71 -5.44
C PRO A 137 -0.76 12.78 -3.92
N ARG A 138 0.44 13.19 -3.48
CA ARG A 138 0.86 13.18 -2.07
C ARG A 138 0.71 14.52 -1.36
N TYR A 139 0.27 15.55 -2.08
CA TYR A 139 0.02 16.92 -1.58
C TYR A 139 1.04 17.42 -0.54
N PRO A 140 2.35 17.49 -0.88
CA PRO A 140 3.41 17.79 0.09
C PRO A 140 3.29 19.18 0.72
N VAL A 141 2.77 20.16 -0.02
CA VAL A 141 2.52 21.52 0.48
C VAL A 141 1.48 21.52 1.60
N ILE A 142 0.41 20.73 1.45
CA ILE A 142 -0.63 20.59 2.49
C ILE A 142 -0.06 19.92 3.72
N GLY A 143 0.70 18.83 3.53
CA GLY A 143 1.39 18.15 4.64
C GLY A 143 2.34 19.10 5.38
N PHE A 144 3.13 19.88 4.65
CA PHE A 144 4.02 20.88 5.23
C PHE A 144 3.24 21.89 6.08
N LEU A 145 2.17 22.48 5.52
CA LEU A 145 1.33 23.42 6.26
C LEU A 145 0.76 22.79 7.53
N LEU A 146 0.14 21.61 7.44
CA LEU A 146 -0.46 20.96 8.61
C LEU A 146 0.58 20.64 9.69
N CYS A 147 1.69 20.01 9.31
CA CYS A 147 2.72 19.58 10.26
C CYS A 147 3.44 20.77 10.90
N PHE A 148 3.78 21.82 10.14
CA PHE A 148 4.52 22.97 10.63
C PHE A 148 3.65 24.04 11.31
N LEU A 149 2.34 24.14 11.02
CA LEU A 149 1.44 25.03 11.78
C LEU A 149 0.89 24.39 13.04
N ALA A 150 0.59 23.08 13.03
CA ALA A 150 -0.08 22.45 14.16
C ALA A 150 0.73 22.55 15.46
N VAL A 151 2.04 22.31 15.41
CA VAL A 151 2.89 22.29 16.61
C VAL A 151 3.05 23.70 17.23
N PRO A 152 3.39 24.77 16.48
CA PRO A 152 3.42 26.13 17.02
C PRO A 152 2.05 26.61 17.51
N LEU A 153 0.98 26.38 16.74
CA LEU A 153 -0.37 26.80 17.14
C LEU A 153 -0.83 26.09 18.42
N ALA A 154 -0.55 24.79 18.56
CA ALA A 154 -0.89 24.04 19.77
C ALA A 154 -0.13 24.56 20.99
N TYR A 155 1.15 24.93 20.83
CA TYR A 155 1.92 25.53 21.92
C TYR A 155 1.41 26.92 22.29
N CYS A 156 1.09 27.78 21.32
CA CYS A 156 0.44 29.06 21.58
C CYS A 156 -0.90 28.87 22.30
N GLY A 157 -1.72 27.92 21.87
CA GLY A 157 -2.98 27.56 22.53
C GLY A 157 -2.77 27.10 23.96
N TYR A 158 -1.76 26.26 24.21
CA TYR A 158 -1.37 25.82 25.56
C TYR A 158 -0.96 27.00 26.46
N LEU A 159 -0.16 27.94 25.95
CA LEU A 159 0.25 29.13 26.70
C LEU A 159 -0.95 30.01 27.04
N ILE A 160 -1.85 30.24 26.08
CA ILE A 160 -3.09 31.01 26.30
C ILE A 160 -3.94 30.31 27.36
N LEU A 161 -4.15 29.00 27.24
CA LEU A 161 -4.93 28.22 28.20
C LEU A 161 -4.38 28.36 29.63
N ILE A 162 -3.07 28.18 29.81
CA ILE A 162 -2.43 28.37 31.12
C ILE A 162 -2.58 29.80 31.61
N ARG A 163 -2.39 30.79 30.74
CA ARG A 163 -2.52 32.21 31.08
C ARG A 163 -3.94 32.55 31.55
N THR A 164 -4.97 31.92 30.98
CA THR A 164 -6.38 32.13 31.34
C THR A 164 -6.82 31.36 32.58
N LEU A 165 -6.13 30.27 32.92
CA LEU A 165 -6.47 29.41 34.07
C LEU A 165 -5.66 29.73 35.34
N ARG A 166 -4.62 30.57 35.24
CA ARG A 166 -3.82 31.10 36.35
C ARG A 166 -4.32 32.46 36.80
#